data_AF-A0A1Q8IWN5-F1
#
_entry.id   AF-A0A1Q8IWN5-F1
#
_cell.length_a   1.000
_cell.length_b   1.000
_cell.length_c   1.000
_cell.angle_alpha   90.00
_cell.angle_beta   90.00
_cell.angle_gamma   90.00
#
_symmetry.space_group_name_H-M   'P 1'
#
loop_
_entity.id
_entity.type
_entity.pdbx_description
1 polymer ?
#
loop_
_entity_poly.entity_id
_entity_poly.type
_entity_poly.pdbx_seq_one_letter_code
_entity_poly.pdbx_strand_id
1 'polypeptide(L)'
;MISTTPQHFVAAQKAGVDTTFEILNKTAGAFEKLAALNLQTVQAALADQQQRARDAFAANAPQTFFAQQAGRSQPALEQARSYWREVHEIVAGTRADFLALAQARVSAYRSEAQGYFDNLAKQAAPAETAGK
;
A
#
# COMPACT_ATOMS: atom_id res chain seq x y z
N MET A 1 45.07 -10.60 3.66
CA MET A 1 44.37 -9.66 2.77
C MET A 1 42.87 -9.85 2.92
N ILE A 2 42.20 -8.75 3.25
CA ILE A 2 40.77 -8.42 3.21
C ILE A 2 39.87 -9.46 2.50
N SER A 3 39.02 -10.14 3.27
CA SER A 3 37.90 -10.96 2.78
C SER A 3 36.55 -10.45 3.32
N THR A 4 36.37 -9.13 3.38
CA THR A 4 35.11 -8.49 3.79
C THR A 4 34.21 -8.13 2.61
N THR A 5 34.78 -7.95 1.41
CA THR A 5 34.06 -7.61 0.17
C THR A 5 32.95 -8.62 -0.23
N PRO A 6 33.12 -9.96 -0.07
CA PRO A 6 32.08 -10.91 -0.49
C PRO A 6 30.81 -10.84 0.38
N GLN A 7 30.93 -10.64 1.69
CA GLN A 7 29.79 -10.66 2.61
C GLN A 7 28.87 -9.44 2.44
N HIS A 8 29.43 -8.24 2.32
CA HIS A 8 28.65 -7.02 2.06
C HIS A 8 27.96 -7.07 0.68
N PHE A 9 28.62 -7.65 -0.34
CA PHE A 9 28.01 -7.82 -1.65
C PHE A 9 26.81 -8.77 -1.62
N VAL A 10 26.94 -9.92 -0.95
CA VAL A 10 25.84 -10.89 -0.78
C VAL A 10 24.68 -10.27 0.02
N ALA A 11 24.98 -9.52 1.08
CA ALA A 11 23.96 -8.82 1.88
C ALA A 11 23.21 -7.76 1.06
N ALA A 12 23.91 -6.97 0.25
CA ALA A 12 23.31 -5.98 -0.64
C ALA A 12 22.40 -6.64 -1.70
N GLN A 13 22.84 -7.74 -2.30
CA GLN A 13 22.03 -8.51 -3.25
C GLN A 13 20.76 -9.07 -2.60
N LYS A 14 20.90 -9.72 -1.43
CA LYS A 14 19.75 -10.26 -0.70
C LYS A 14 18.74 -9.16 -0.38
N ALA A 15 19.22 -8.03 0.14
CA ALA A 15 18.31 -6.97 0.55
C ALA A 15 17.64 -6.27 -0.65
N GLY A 16 18.29 -6.28 -1.83
CA GLY A 16 17.66 -5.86 -3.09
C GLY A 16 16.50 -6.79 -3.49
N VAL A 17 16.71 -8.11 -3.42
CA VAL A 17 15.68 -9.11 -3.69
C VAL A 17 14.50 -8.99 -2.71
N ASP A 18 14.79 -8.87 -1.41
CA ASP A 18 13.76 -8.71 -0.38
C ASP A 18 12.92 -7.43 -0.65
N THR A 19 13.57 -6.32 -1.01
CA THR A 19 12.87 -5.07 -1.39
C THR A 19 11.95 -5.29 -2.60
N THR A 20 12.40 -6.02 -3.63
CA THR A 20 11.57 -6.31 -4.81
C THR A 20 10.34 -7.13 -4.44
N PHE A 21 10.49 -8.18 -3.63
CA PHE A 21 9.35 -8.99 -3.20
C PHE A 21 8.38 -8.21 -2.32
N GLU A 22 8.87 -7.33 -1.44
CA GLU A 22 8.00 -6.45 -0.67
C GLU A 22 7.17 -5.52 -1.57
N ILE A 23 7.78 -4.90 -2.59
CA ILE A 23 7.06 -4.06 -3.55
C ILE A 23 5.99 -4.87 -4.29
N LEU A 24 6.33 -6.07 -4.75
CA LEU A 24 5.39 -6.95 -5.43
C LEU A 24 4.21 -7.33 -4.52
N ASN A 25 4.48 -7.70 -3.27
CA ASN A 25 3.45 -8.03 -2.29
C ASN A 25 2.53 -6.84 -2.00
N LYS A 26 3.07 -5.64 -1.82
CA LYS A 26 2.27 -4.41 -1.63
C LYS A 26 1.40 -4.10 -2.84
N THR A 27 1.95 -4.27 -4.04
CA THR A 27 1.21 -4.08 -5.30
C THR A 27 0.08 -5.10 -5.44
N ALA A 28 0.34 -6.38 -5.19
CA ALA A 28 -0.68 -7.43 -5.21
C ALA A 28 -1.79 -7.15 -4.20
N GLY A 29 -1.44 -6.77 -2.96
CA GLY A 29 -2.41 -6.40 -1.94
C GLY A 29 -3.26 -5.18 -2.32
N ALA A 30 -2.73 -4.22 -3.08
CA ALA A 30 -3.50 -3.11 -3.61
C ALA A 30 -4.53 -3.57 -4.66
N PHE A 31 -4.16 -4.51 -5.54
CA PHE A 31 -5.10 -5.12 -6.48
C PHE A 31 -6.20 -5.91 -5.79
N GLU A 32 -5.87 -6.68 -4.75
CA GLU A 32 -6.85 -7.40 -3.94
C GLU A 32 -7.87 -6.44 -3.32
N LYS A 33 -7.40 -5.33 -2.73
CA LYS A 33 -8.28 -4.30 -2.16
C LYS A 33 -9.19 -3.66 -3.21
N LEU A 34 -8.66 -3.35 -4.40
CA LEU A 34 -9.48 -2.81 -5.50
C LEU A 34 -10.51 -3.82 -5.99
N ALA A 35 -10.14 -5.09 -6.12
CA ALA A 35 -11.06 -6.15 -6.51
C ALA A 35 -12.18 -6.35 -5.48
N ALA A 36 -11.83 -6.34 -4.18
CA ALA A 36 -12.80 -6.41 -3.09
C ALA A 36 -13.77 -5.21 -3.12
N LEU A 37 -13.25 -3.99 -3.29
CA LEU A 37 -14.06 -2.78 -3.42
C LEU A 37 -15.04 -2.85 -4.60
N ASN A 38 -14.57 -3.32 -5.77
CA ASN A 38 -15.43 -3.52 -6.94
C ASN A 38 -16.54 -4.54 -6.67
N LEU A 39 -16.21 -5.67 -6.05
CA LEU A 39 -17.19 -6.70 -5.72
C LEU A 39 -18.24 -6.17 -4.74
N GLN A 40 -17.83 -5.46 -3.70
CA GLN A 40 -18.73 -4.83 -2.74
C GLN A 40 -19.66 -3.81 -3.43
N THR A 41 -19.12 -2.99 -4.34
CA THR A 41 -19.89 -1.99 -5.10
C THR A 41 -20.93 -2.67 -5.99
N VAL A 42 -20.55 -3.74 -6.67
CA VAL A 42 -21.47 -4.53 -7.52
C VAL A 42 -22.57 -5.17 -6.66
N GLN A 43 -22.23 -5.78 -5.53
CA GLN A 43 -23.21 -6.37 -4.61
C GLN A 43 -24.20 -5.32 -4.09
N ALA A 44 -23.72 -4.14 -3.70
CA ALA A 44 -24.57 -3.03 -3.28
C ALA A 44 -25.52 -2.59 -4.42
N ALA A 45 -25.00 -2.43 -5.65
CA ALA A 45 -25.81 -2.07 -6.80
C ALA A 45 -26.89 -3.12 -7.12
N LEU A 46 -26.57 -4.42 -6.99
CA LEU A 46 -27.52 -5.53 -7.14
C LEU A 46 -28.61 -5.50 -6.07
N ALA A 47 -28.25 -5.28 -4.80
CA ALA A 47 -29.20 -5.12 -3.70
C ALA A 47 -30.14 -3.93 -3.95
N ASP A 48 -29.60 -2.79 -4.39
CA ASP A 48 -30.37 -1.60 -4.75
C ASP A 48 -31.32 -1.87 -5.93
N GLN A 49 -30.91 -2.66 -6.93
CA GLN A 49 -31.80 -3.07 -8.03
C GLN A 49 -32.91 -4.02 -7.56
N GLN A 50 -32.58 -4.99 -6.71
CA GLN A 50 -33.58 -5.90 -6.15
C GLN A 50 -34.65 -5.12 -5.36
N GLN A 51 -34.22 -4.17 -4.54
CA GLN A 51 -35.15 -3.32 -3.79
C GLN A 51 -36.02 -2.48 -4.73
N ARG A 52 -35.43 -1.88 -5.78
CA ARG A 52 -36.19 -1.14 -6.80
C ARG A 52 -37.23 -1.98 -7.51
N ALA A 53 -36.91 -3.23 -7.85
CA ALA A 53 -37.86 -4.15 -8.45
C ALA A 53 -39.02 -4.46 -7.50
N ARG A 54 -38.74 -4.72 -6.20
CA ARG A 54 -39.78 -4.94 -5.18
C ARG A 54 -40.68 -3.72 -5.01
N ASP A 55 -40.09 -2.53 -4.90
CA ASP A 55 -40.85 -1.28 -4.76
C ASP A 55 -41.74 -1.03 -6.00
N ALA A 56 -41.24 -1.34 -7.20
CA ALA A 56 -42.01 -1.22 -8.43
C ALA A 56 -43.23 -2.16 -8.46
N PHE A 57 -43.08 -3.41 -7.99
CA PHE A 57 -44.20 -4.35 -7.90
C PHE A 57 -45.18 -4.01 -6.77
N ALA A 58 -44.72 -3.37 -5.70
CA ALA A 58 -45.57 -2.92 -4.59
C ALA A 58 -46.27 -1.58 -4.86
N ALA A 59 -45.83 -0.82 -5.86
CA ALA A 59 -46.40 0.47 -6.20
C ALA A 59 -47.80 0.31 -6.84
N ASN A 60 -48.84 0.58 -6.05
CA ASN A 60 -50.24 0.53 -6.50
C ASN A 60 -50.61 1.60 -7.55
N ALA A 61 -49.74 2.59 -7.81
CA ALA A 61 -49.94 3.63 -8.83
C ALA A 61 -48.62 4.04 -9.51
N PRO A 62 -48.55 4.06 -10.86
CA PRO A 62 -47.34 4.39 -11.60
C PRO A 62 -46.88 5.85 -11.41
N GLN A 63 -47.78 6.81 -11.14
CA GLN A 63 -47.37 8.21 -10.89
C GLN A 63 -46.48 8.36 -9.66
N THR A 64 -46.73 7.59 -8.59
CA THR A 64 -45.94 7.63 -7.35
C THR A 64 -44.54 7.05 -7.56
N PHE A 65 -44.39 6.06 -8.44
CA PHE A 65 -43.10 5.48 -8.81
C PHE A 65 -42.20 6.47 -9.57
N PHE A 66 -42.75 7.22 -10.54
CA PHE A 66 -41.97 8.22 -11.30
C PHE A 66 -41.51 9.39 -10.42
N ALA A 67 -42.33 9.83 -9.48
CA ALA A 67 -41.95 10.87 -8.52
C ALA A 67 -40.80 10.39 -7.60
N GLN A 68 -40.82 9.12 -7.17
CA GLN A 68 -39.73 8.52 -6.39
C GLN A 68 -38.44 8.32 -7.22
N GLN A 69 -38.57 8.02 -8.52
CA GLN A 69 -37.42 7.85 -9.41
C GLN A 69 -36.63 9.15 -9.60
N ALA A 70 -37.32 10.30 -9.68
CA ALA A 70 -36.71 11.61 -9.91
C ALA A 70 -35.78 12.08 -8.76
N GLY A 71 -35.98 11.59 -7.53
CA GLY A 71 -35.15 11.93 -6.37
C GLY A 71 -33.87 11.09 -6.18
N ARG A 72 -33.63 10.07 -7.02
CA ARG A 72 -32.58 9.04 -6.78
C ARG A 72 -31.22 9.32 -7.40
N SER A 73 -31.03 10.44 -8.10
CA SER A 73 -29.72 10.79 -8.69
C SER A 73 -28.67 11.17 -7.63
N GLN A 74 -29.08 11.76 -6.50
CA GLN A 74 -28.17 12.11 -5.41
C GLN A 74 -27.45 10.90 -4.77
N PRO A 75 -28.15 9.81 -4.39
CA PRO A 75 -27.50 8.60 -3.87
C PRO A 75 -26.44 8.01 -4.79
N ALA A 76 -26.69 7.99 -6.11
CA ALA A 76 -25.73 7.48 -7.09
C ALA A 76 -24.46 8.35 -7.16
N LEU A 77 -24.61 9.66 -7.07
CA LEU A 77 -23.48 10.59 -7.02
C LEU A 77 -22.65 10.39 -5.74
N GLU A 78 -23.31 10.18 -4.60
CA GLU A 78 -22.64 9.91 -3.32
C GLU A 78 -21.89 8.57 -3.34
N GLN A 79 -22.50 7.51 -3.88
CA GLN A 79 -21.83 6.21 -4.07
C GLN A 79 -20.60 6.36 -4.96
N ALA A 80 -20.69 7.06 -6.09
CA ALA A 80 -19.55 7.30 -6.97
C ALA A 80 -18.43 8.09 -6.26
N ARG A 81 -18.80 9.10 -5.47
CA ARG A 81 -17.84 9.88 -4.66
C ARG A 81 -17.15 9.02 -3.61
N SER A 82 -17.89 8.15 -2.91
CA SER A 82 -17.31 7.22 -1.92
C SER A 82 -16.35 6.25 -2.60
N TYR A 83 -16.78 5.62 -3.69
CA TYR A 83 -15.95 4.70 -4.47
C TYR A 83 -14.62 5.34 -4.88
N TRP A 84 -14.64 6.55 -5.45
CA TRP A 84 -13.42 7.25 -5.84
C TRP A 84 -12.52 7.63 -4.67
N ARG A 85 -13.11 8.02 -3.54
CA ARG A 85 -12.36 8.29 -2.30
C ARG A 85 -11.65 7.03 -1.81
N GLU A 86 -12.33 5.88 -1.82
CA GLU A 86 -11.77 4.60 -1.38
C GLU A 86 -10.68 4.09 -2.34
N VAL A 87 -10.87 4.24 -3.65
CA VAL A 87 -9.82 3.99 -4.65
C VAL A 87 -8.60 4.86 -4.39
N HIS A 88 -8.80 6.15 -4.13
CA HIS A 88 -7.71 7.08 -3.84
C HIS A 88 -6.98 6.68 -2.55
N GLU A 89 -7.69 6.27 -1.51
CA GLU A 89 -7.11 5.80 -0.26
C GLU A 89 -6.23 4.55 -0.46
N ILE A 90 -6.68 3.57 -1.25
CA ILE A 90 -5.91 2.37 -1.58
C ILE A 90 -4.61 2.76 -2.31
N VAL A 91 -4.70 3.62 -3.32
CA VAL A 91 -3.53 4.06 -4.10
C VAL A 91 -2.58 4.89 -3.25
N ALA A 92 -3.09 5.83 -2.46
CA ALA A 92 -2.29 6.67 -1.58
C ALA A 92 -1.60 5.85 -0.49
N GLY A 93 -2.29 4.89 0.12
CA GLY A 93 -1.71 3.97 1.10
C GLY A 93 -0.59 3.12 0.50
N THR A 94 -0.76 2.63 -0.73
CA THR A 94 0.29 1.88 -1.46
C THR A 94 1.53 2.74 -1.71
N ARG A 95 1.35 4.01 -2.09
CA ARG A 95 2.46 4.97 -2.25
C ARG A 95 3.15 5.27 -0.92
N ALA A 96 2.39 5.42 0.16
CA ALA A 96 2.94 5.63 1.50
C ALA A 96 3.79 4.43 1.96
N ASP A 97 3.34 3.20 1.69
CA ASP A 97 4.09 1.98 1.97
C ASP A 97 5.42 1.94 1.21
N PHE A 98 5.44 2.36 -0.06
CA PHE A 98 6.69 2.47 -0.83
C PHE A 98 7.64 3.53 -0.28
N LEU A 99 7.12 4.68 0.14
CA LEU A 99 7.93 5.71 0.77
C LEU A 99 8.54 5.21 2.10
N ALA A 100 7.76 4.50 2.91
CA ALA A 100 8.24 3.90 4.14
C ALA A 100 9.35 2.86 3.88
N LEU A 101 9.21 2.03 2.85
CA LEU A 101 10.25 1.09 2.43
C LEU A 101 11.53 1.82 2.01
N ALA A 102 11.43 2.88 1.21
CA ALA A 102 12.59 3.69 0.83
C ALA A 102 13.29 4.31 2.05
N GLN A 103 12.52 4.86 2.99
CA GLN A 103 13.07 5.41 4.25
C GLN A 103 13.78 4.33 5.07
N ALA A 104 13.20 3.14 5.20
CA ALA A 104 13.82 2.02 5.91
C ALA A 104 15.16 1.62 5.29
N ARG A 105 15.25 1.58 3.95
CA ARG A 105 16.51 1.25 3.23
C ARG A 105 17.58 2.32 3.44
N VAL A 106 17.22 3.60 3.43
CA VAL A 106 18.17 4.69 3.72
C VAL A 106 18.69 4.60 5.16
N SER A 107 17.80 4.34 6.13
CA SER A 107 18.19 4.17 7.54
C SER A 107 19.11 2.97 7.74
N ALA A 108 18.83 1.83 7.10
CA ALA A 108 19.67 0.64 7.14
C ALA A 108 21.08 0.93 6.58
N TYR A 109 21.17 1.61 5.44
CA TYR A 109 22.46 1.99 4.84
C TYR A 109 23.29 2.92 5.74
N ARG A 110 22.64 3.91 6.37
CA ARG A 110 23.32 4.81 7.34
C ARG A 110 23.88 4.02 8.53
N SER A 111 23.10 3.09 9.08
CA SER A 111 23.52 2.24 10.19
C SER A 111 24.68 1.32 9.80
N GLU A 112 24.66 0.75 8.60
CA GLU A 112 25.75 -0.11 8.10
C GLU A 112 27.04 0.68 7.90
N ALA A 113 26.96 1.88 7.32
CA ALA A 113 28.11 2.76 7.13
C ALA A 113 28.73 3.18 8.48
N GLN A 114 27.91 3.57 9.46
CA GLN A 114 28.37 3.89 10.82
C GLN A 114 29.07 2.69 11.47
N GLY A 115 28.47 1.49 11.41
CA GLY A 115 29.08 0.28 11.94
C GLY A 115 30.43 -0.05 11.28
N TYR A 116 30.56 0.19 9.97
CA TYR A 116 31.82 0.04 9.25
C TYR A 116 32.90 1.01 9.76
N PHE A 117 32.56 2.31 9.91
CA PHE A 117 33.50 3.31 10.44
C PHE A 117 33.89 3.00 11.89
N ASP A 118 32.94 2.59 12.75
CA ASP A 118 33.22 2.19 14.13
C ASP A 118 34.15 0.98 14.19
N ASN A 119 33.96 0.00 13.30
CA ASN A 119 34.83 -1.16 13.21
C ASN A 119 36.24 -0.79 12.74
N LEU A 120 36.37 0.11 11.76
CA LEU A 120 37.68 0.63 11.34
C LEU A 120 38.37 1.42 12.45
N ALA A 121 37.65 2.30 13.16
CA ALA A 121 38.20 3.07 14.27
C ALA A 121 38.68 2.17 15.42
N LYS A 122 37.92 1.11 15.73
CA LYS A 122 38.32 0.07 16.71
C LYS A 122 39.54 -0.74 16.25
N GLN A 123 39.67 -0.98 14.96
CA GLN A 123 40.84 -1.68 14.37
C GLN A 123 42.06 -0.76 14.20
N ALA A 124 41.86 0.55 14.09
CA ALA A 124 42.90 1.56 13.91
C ALA A 124 43.36 2.23 15.22
N ALA A 125 42.75 1.91 16.36
CA ALA A 125 43.23 2.34 17.67
C ALA A 125 44.67 1.78 17.90
N PRO A 126 45.69 2.63 18.03
CA PRO A 126 47.12 2.25 17.94
C PRO A 126 47.55 1.39 19.14
N ALA A 127 48.49 0.43 19.06
CA ALA A 127 49.88 0.58 18.61
C ALA A 127 50.67 1.75 19.26
N GLU A 128 50.13 2.41 20.30
CA GLU A 128 50.75 3.55 21.01
C GLU A 128 51.17 3.23 22.45
N THR A 129 51.63 2.01 22.74
CA THR A 129 52.24 1.71 24.07
C THR A 129 53.58 0.99 24.00
N ALA A 130 54.39 1.18 22.95
CA ALA A 130 55.78 0.70 22.95
C ALA A 130 56.72 1.78 22.42
N GLY A 131 57.19 2.66 23.30
CA GLY A 131 58.13 3.72 22.92
C GLY A 131 58.41 4.75 24.01
N LYS A 132 58.78 4.31 25.22
CA LYS A 132 59.63 5.04 26.16
C LYS A 132 60.54 4.06 26.86
#